data_AF-A0A951ICU1-F1
#
_entry.id   AF-A0A951ICU1-F1
#
_cell.length_a   1.000
_cell.length_b   1.000
_cell.length_c   1.000
_cell.angle_alpha   90.00
_cell.angle_beta   90.00
_cell.angle_gamma   90.00
#
_symmetry.space_group_name_H-M   'P 1'
#
loop_
_entity.id
_entity.type
_entity.pdbx_description
1 polymer ?
#
loop_
_entity_poly.entity_id
_entity_poly.type
_entity_poly.pdbx_seq_one_letter_code
_entity_poly.pdbx_strand_id
1 'polypeptide(L)'
;VKEMATGKVEIVSMNHGFAVDAASLPGNAVPTHVSLFDGSNCGLMLTDRPAFSVQHHPEASPGPRDSHYLFDRFVSLMAAEREKRRAA
;
A
#
# COMPACT_ATOMS: atom_id res chain seq x y z
N VAL A 1 8.55 -5.22 -6.26
CA VAL A 1 7.62 -5.43 -5.11
C VAL A 1 6.42 -6.23 -5.60
N LYS A 2 5.92 -7.19 -4.82
CA LYS A 2 4.73 -7.98 -5.14
C LYS A 2 3.56 -7.55 -4.27
N GLU A 3 2.43 -7.21 -4.87
CA GLU A 3 1.16 -7.06 -4.19
C GLU A 3 0.54 -8.45 -3.98
N MET A 4 0.21 -8.78 -2.73
CA MET A 4 -0.09 -10.17 -2.36
C MET A 4 -1.50 -10.62 -2.76
N ALA A 5 -2.48 -9.73 -2.82
CA ALA A 5 -3.86 -10.11 -3.10
C ALA A 5 -4.09 -10.46 -4.58
N THR A 6 -3.36 -9.82 -5.48
CA THR A 6 -3.44 -9.96 -6.95
C THR A 6 -2.27 -10.74 -7.53
N GLY A 7 -1.16 -10.85 -6.80
CA GLY A 7 0.10 -11.41 -7.30
C GLY A 7 0.82 -10.49 -8.29
N LYS A 8 0.32 -9.27 -8.54
CA LYS A 8 0.97 -8.29 -9.42
C LYS A 8 2.35 -7.94 -8.90
N VAL A 9 3.33 -7.92 -9.82
CA VAL A 9 4.69 -7.45 -9.54
C VAL A 9 4.87 -6.06 -10.14
N GLU A 10 5.52 -5.20 -9.37
CA GLU A 10 5.76 -3.81 -9.70
C GLU A 10 7.26 -3.52 -9.54
N ILE A 11 7.84 -2.82 -10.52
CA ILE A 11 9.14 -2.18 -10.33
C ILE A 11 8.87 -0.83 -9.68
N VAL A 12 9.59 -0.48 -8.62
CA VAL A 12 9.27 0.68 -7.78
C VAL A 12 10.53 1.45 -7.38
N SER A 13 10.36 2.72 -7.03
CA SER A 13 11.40 3.55 -6.42
C SER A 13 11.40 3.41 -4.90
N MET A 14 12.57 3.15 -4.32
CA MET A 14 12.77 2.97 -2.88
C MET A 14 13.82 3.96 -2.36
N ASN A 15 13.53 4.63 -1.24
CA ASN A 15 14.50 5.44 -0.51
C ASN A 15 14.17 5.46 0.99
N HIS A 16 14.41 4.35 1.68
CA HIS A 16 14.19 4.23 3.12
C HIS A 16 15.28 3.36 3.76
N GLY A 17 15.66 3.68 5.01
CA GLY A 17 16.66 2.93 5.79
C GLY A 17 16.07 2.06 6.91
N PHE A 18 14.76 2.12 7.10
CA PHE A 18 14.02 1.35 8.09
C PHE A 18 12.84 0.65 7.41
N ALA A 19 12.40 -0.49 7.95
CA ALA A 19 11.23 -1.21 7.48
C ALA A 19 10.34 -1.60 8.67
N VAL A 20 9.03 -1.69 8.43
CA VAL A 20 8.08 -2.17 9.43
C VAL A 20 8.17 -3.69 9.52
N ASP A 21 8.39 -4.23 10.72
CA ASP A 21 8.32 -5.68 10.96
C ASP A 21 6.86 -6.17 10.82
N ALA A 22 6.64 -7.09 9.87
CA ALA A 22 5.32 -7.65 9.63
C ALA A 22 4.83 -8.52 10.80
N ALA A 23 5.73 -9.15 11.56
CA ALA A 23 5.39 -9.97 12.71
C ALA A 23 4.93 -9.14 13.93
N SER A 24 5.25 -7.85 13.95
CA SER A 24 4.86 -6.94 15.03
C SER A 24 3.55 -6.19 14.75
N LEU A 25 2.85 -6.49 13.66
CA LEU A 25 1.60 -5.80 13.32
C LEU A 25 0.49 -6.13 14.34
N PRO A 26 -0.32 -5.14 14.75
CA PRO A 26 -1.49 -5.39 15.58
C PRO A 26 -2.54 -6.20 14.79
N GLY A 27 -3.46 -6.85 15.50
CA GLY A 27 -4.47 -7.73 14.88
C GLY A 27 -5.43 -7.05 13.89
N ASN A 28 -5.46 -5.71 13.85
CA ASN A 28 -6.24 -4.94 12.89
C ASN A 28 -5.43 -4.42 11.69
N ALA A 29 -4.18 -4.86 11.51
CA ALA A 29 -3.33 -4.49 10.39
C ALA A 29 -2.78 -5.75 9.69
N VAL A 30 -2.76 -5.72 8.36
CA VAL A 30 -2.23 -6.83 7.56
C VAL A 30 -1.24 -6.31 6.52
N PRO A 31 -0.15 -7.06 6.26
CA PRO A 31 0.76 -6.71 5.17
C PRO A 31 0.05 -6.89 3.82
N THR A 32 0.40 -6.05 2.84
CA THR A 32 -0.20 -6.06 1.49
C THR A 32 0.82 -6.22 0.39
N HIS A 33 2.05 -5.74 0.61
CA HIS A 33 3.12 -5.78 -0.37
C HIS A 33 4.39 -6.34 0.26
N VAL A 34 5.15 -7.09 -0.52
CA VAL A 34 6.44 -7.66 -0.10
C VAL A 34 7.53 -7.38 -1.13
N SER A 35 8.72 -7.04 -0.65
CA SER A 35 9.91 -6.97 -1.49
C SER A 35 10.27 -8.36 -1.99
N LEU A 36 10.42 -8.51 -3.30
CA LEU A 36 10.91 -9.78 -3.89
C LEU A 36 12.44 -9.89 -3.82
N PHE A 37 13.15 -8.84 -3.37
CA PHE A 37 14.61 -8.87 -3.25
C PHE A 37 15.06 -9.47 -1.92
N ASP A 38 14.36 -9.15 -0.83
CA ASP A 38 14.79 -9.51 0.53
C ASP A 38 13.65 -9.96 1.46
N GLY A 39 12.40 -9.99 0.97
CA GLY A 39 11.25 -10.38 1.76
C GLY A 39 10.74 -9.34 2.75
N SER A 40 11.32 -8.13 2.76
CA SER A 40 10.87 -7.04 3.64
C SER A 40 9.44 -6.57 3.32
N ASN A 41 8.74 -6.10 4.36
CA ASN A 41 7.39 -5.54 4.22
C ASN A 41 7.43 -4.25 3.39
N CYS A 42 6.54 -4.14 2.41
CA CYS A 42 6.47 -3.01 1.48
C CYS A 42 5.12 -2.29 1.49
N GLY A 43 4.18 -2.67 2.34
CA GLY A 43 2.89 -2.02 2.46
C GLY A 43 1.94 -2.75 3.39
N LEU A 44 0.97 -2.04 3.92
CA LEU A 44 0.00 -2.56 4.89
C LEU A 44 -1.37 -1.92 4.71
N MET A 45 -2.40 -2.56 5.23
CA MET A 45 -3.75 -1.99 5.31
C MET A 45 -4.39 -2.34 6.64
N LEU A 46 -5.32 -1.49 7.08
CA LEU A 46 -6.15 -1.77 8.24
C LEU A 46 -7.35 -2.63 7.84
N THR A 47 -7.80 -3.50 8.73
CA THR A 47 -8.98 -4.36 8.53
C THR A 47 -10.27 -3.70 9.01
N ASP A 48 -10.18 -2.65 9.82
CA ASP A 48 -11.29 -1.99 10.51
C ASP A 48 -11.58 -0.58 9.96
N ARG A 49 -10.70 -0.03 9.12
CA ARG A 49 -10.80 1.33 8.56
C ARG A 49 -10.28 1.38 7.12
N PRO A 50 -10.76 2.33 6.28
CA PRO A 50 -10.29 2.50 4.90
C PRO A 50 -8.91 3.20 4.86
N ALA A 51 -7.89 2.56 5.42
CA ALA A 51 -6.53 3.09 5.49
C ALA A 51 -5.53 2.05 4.99
N PHE A 52 -4.60 2.49 4.16
CA PHE A 52 -3.48 1.69 3.66
C PHE A 52 -2.23 2.56 3.51
N SER A 53 -1.08 1.91 3.44
CA SER A 53 0.20 2.56 3.13
C SER A 53 1.10 1.64 2.31
N VAL A 54 2.09 2.25 1.67
CA VAL A 54 3.20 1.57 0.98
C VAL A 54 4.53 2.13 1.46
N GLN A 55 5.57 1.29 1.40
CA GLN A 55 6.93 1.65 1.83
C GLN A 55 7.75 2.32 0.72
N HIS A 56 7.37 2.07 -0.54
CA HIS A 56 7.99 2.64 -1.73
C HIS A 56 7.38 4.00 -2.08
N HIS A 57 7.98 4.70 -3.04
CA HIS A 57 7.51 5.97 -3.59
C HIS A 57 6.59 5.73 -4.81
N PRO A 58 5.25 5.71 -4.65
CA PRO A 58 4.33 5.46 -5.76
C PRO A 58 4.27 6.62 -6.77
N GLU A 59 4.67 7.83 -6.37
CA GLU A 59 4.83 9.01 -7.23
C GLU A 59 6.07 8.92 -8.13
N ALA A 60 7.01 8.05 -7.77
CA ALA A 60 8.32 7.91 -8.40
C ALA A 60 9.11 9.23 -8.45
N SER A 61 9.68 9.56 -9.61
CA SER A 61 10.48 10.76 -9.87
C SER A 61 11.79 10.89 -9.04
N PRO A 62 12.86 10.16 -9.42
CA PRO A 62 12.97 9.30 -10.61
C PRO A 62 12.35 7.92 -10.41
N GLY A 63 12.14 7.20 -11.52
CA GLY A 63 11.79 5.78 -11.53
C GLY A 63 10.47 5.43 -12.23
N PRO A 64 10.06 4.15 -12.17
CA PRO A 64 8.90 3.60 -12.89
C PRO A 64 7.57 4.03 -12.27
N ARG A 65 6.49 3.98 -13.06
CA ARG A 65 5.14 4.43 -12.66
C ARG A 65 4.16 3.28 -12.39
N ASP A 66 4.66 2.07 -12.18
CA ASP A 66 3.87 0.84 -12.03
C ASP A 66 2.85 0.91 -10.87
N SER A 67 3.16 1.73 -9.86
CA SER A 67 2.41 1.91 -8.62
C SER A 67 1.44 3.09 -8.61
N HIS A 68 1.30 3.84 -9.72
CA HIS A 68 0.42 5.02 -9.79
C HIS A 68 -1.04 4.72 -9.45
N TYR A 69 -1.52 3.49 -9.69
CA TYR A 69 -2.88 3.07 -9.35
C TYR A 69 -3.22 3.20 -7.86
N LEU A 70 -2.22 3.28 -6.98
CA LEU A 70 -2.42 3.50 -5.55
C LEU A 70 -3.06 4.87 -5.27
N PHE A 71 -2.79 5.88 -6.12
CA PHE A 71 -3.47 7.18 -6.04
C PHE A 71 -4.95 7.05 -6.43
N ASP A 72 -5.26 6.30 -7.50
CA ASP A 72 -6.65 6.04 -7.90
C ASP A 72 -7.41 5.26 -6.81
N ARG A 73 -6.76 4.29 -6.16
CA ARG A 73 -7.29 3.57 -5.01
C ARG A 73 -7.60 4.53 -3.86
N PHE A 74 -6.69 5.45 -3.53
CA PHE A 74 -6.90 6.44 -2.49
C PHE A 74 -8.07 7.38 -2.80
N VAL A 75 -8.15 7.92 -4.02
CA VAL A 75 -9.27 8.77 -4.46
C VAL A 75 -10.60 8.01 -4.40
N SER A 76 -10.60 6.73 -4.78
CA SER A 76 -11.79 5.88 -4.71
C SER A 76 -12.27 5.67 -3.27
N LEU A 77 -11.36 5.51 -2.30
CA LEU A 77 -11.70 5.43 -0.88
C LEU A 77 -12.34 6.71 -0.37
N MET A 78 -11.80 7.88 -0.74
CA MET A 78 -12.39 9.17 -0.38
C MET A 78 -13.79 9.35 -0.97
N ALA A 79 -13.99 8.96 -2.23
CA ALA A 79 -15.29 9.02 -2.89
C ALA A 79 -16.31 8.11 -2.18
N ALA A 80 -15.95 6.87 -1.89
CA ALA A 80 -16.81 5.92 -1.20
C ALA A 80 -17.22 6.41 0.20
N GLU A 81 -16.28 6.98 0.96
CA GLU A 81 -16.55 7.57 2.27
C GLU A 81 -17.50 8.78 2.18
N ARG A 82 -17.34 9.63 1.15
CA ARG A 82 -18.26 10.75 0.91
C ARG A 82 -19.68 10.28 0.61
N GLU A 83 -19.86 9.24 -0.19
CA GLU A 83 -21.21 8.71 -0.48
C GLU A 83 -21.85 8.09 0.75
N LYS A 84 -21.09 7.35 1.58
CA LYS A 84 -21.59 6.82 2.87
C LYS A 84 -22.12 7.94 3.77
N ARG A 85 -21.39 9.06 3.86
CA ARG A 85 -21.80 10.23 4.67
C ARG A 85 -23.03 10.95 4.13
N ARG A 86 -23.28 10.90 2.82
CA ARG A 86 -24.49 11.48 2.22
C ARG A 86 -25.73 10.60 2.42
N ALA A 87 -25.53 9.29 2.54
CA ALA A 87 -26.59 8.31 2.73
C ALA A 87 -27.01 8.12 4.20
N ALA A 88 -26.21 8.63 5.15
CA ALA A 88 -26.48 8.64 6.58
C ALA A 88 -27.22 9.93 6.99
#